data_AF-A0A2N9FMR8-F1
#
_entry.id   AF-A0A2N9FMR8-F1
#
_cell.length_a   1.000
_cell.length_b   1.000
_cell.length_c   1.000
_cell.angle_alpha   90.00
_cell.angle_beta   90.00
_cell.angle_gamma   90.00
#
_symmetry.space_group_name_H-M   'P 1'
#
loop_
_entity.id
_entity.type
_entity.pdbx_description
1 polymer ?
#
loop_
_entity_poly.entity_id
_entity_poly.type
_entity_poly.pdbx_seq_one_letter_code
_entity_poly.pdbx_strand_id
1 'polypeptide(L)'
;MRVKRTDAEQWMSHRMLPENLRQRIRRYEQYKWQETRGVVEENLVRNLPKDLRRDIKRHLCLDLLKRVPMFEKMDEQLLDALCDRLKPVLYTEKSCIVREGDPVDEMLFIMRGNLATMTTNGGRTGFFNSVDLKAGDFCGEELLTWALDPHSSTNLPISTRTVVAIIEVEAFALMADDLKFVASQFRRLHSKQLQHTFRQGFYSLQWRTWGACFLQVAWRRYCKRKHDKSLREAEDRLQDALANEANSSPSLGATIYASRFAANALRALRQNSAHKTRVSQRLLPLLPQKPAEPNFAAENR
;
A
#
# COMPACT_ATOMS: atom_id res chain seq x y z
N MET A 1 -39.91 14.75 -10.37
CA MET A 1 -38.47 14.96 -10.13
C MET A 1 -38.17 16.04 -9.08
N ARG A 2 -38.86 17.20 -9.11
CA ARG A 2 -38.89 18.14 -7.97
C ARG A 2 -39.29 17.44 -6.66
N VAL A 3 -40.29 16.57 -6.73
CA VAL A 3 -40.80 15.76 -5.60
C VAL A 3 -39.68 15.01 -4.86
N LYS A 4 -38.83 14.22 -5.53
CA LYS A 4 -37.74 13.49 -4.87
C LYS A 4 -36.72 14.40 -4.14
N ARG A 5 -36.42 15.58 -4.70
CA ARG A 5 -35.56 16.58 -4.04
C ARG A 5 -36.28 17.21 -2.84
N THR A 6 -37.56 17.55 -2.98
CA THR A 6 -38.36 18.13 -1.89
C THR A 6 -38.51 17.13 -0.73
N ASP A 7 -38.71 15.86 -1.03
CA ASP A 7 -38.80 14.78 -0.03
C ASP A 7 -37.46 14.59 0.71
N ALA A 8 -36.34 14.61 -0.01
CA ALA A 8 -35.01 14.54 0.58
C ALA A 8 -34.72 15.75 1.49
N GLU A 9 -35.07 16.96 1.04
CA GLU A 9 -34.91 18.20 1.85
C GLU A 9 -35.77 18.19 3.11
N GLN A 10 -37.02 17.73 3.01
CA GLN A 10 -37.91 17.57 4.16
C GLN A 10 -37.36 16.53 5.14
N TRP A 11 -36.83 15.41 4.63
CA TRP A 11 -36.20 14.38 5.45
C TRP A 11 -34.93 14.90 6.16
N MET A 12 -34.06 15.63 5.46
CA MET A 12 -32.85 16.23 6.03
C MET A 12 -33.16 17.31 7.07
N SER A 13 -34.26 18.05 6.85
CA SER A 13 -34.79 19.06 7.77
C SER A 13 -35.33 18.42 9.04
N HIS A 14 -36.14 17.38 8.90
CA HIS A 14 -36.72 16.63 10.01
C HIS A 14 -35.65 15.94 10.89
N ARG A 15 -34.56 15.46 10.28
CA ARG A 15 -33.43 14.84 11.00
C ARG A 15 -32.41 15.85 11.56
N MET A 16 -32.64 17.15 11.41
CA MET A 16 -31.76 18.21 11.93
C MET A 16 -30.29 18.05 11.51
N LEU A 17 -30.04 17.60 10.27
CA LEU A 17 -28.68 17.44 9.77
C LEU A 17 -27.93 18.79 9.74
N PRO A 18 -26.63 18.82 10.09
CA PRO A 18 -25.82 20.03 9.96
C PRO A 18 -25.79 20.54 8.51
N GLU A 19 -25.75 21.86 8.32
CA GLU A 19 -25.79 22.47 6.98
C GLU A 19 -24.63 22.00 6.08
N ASN A 20 -23.45 21.73 6.65
CA ASN A 20 -22.33 21.15 5.90
C ASN A 20 -22.71 19.79 5.27
N LEU A 21 -23.37 18.92 6.05
CA LEU A 21 -23.76 17.60 5.57
C LEU A 21 -24.87 17.71 4.52
N ARG A 22 -25.84 18.62 4.72
CA ARG A 22 -26.89 18.90 3.73
C ARG A 22 -26.31 19.38 2.41
N GLN A 23 -25.35 20.31 2.45
CA GLN A 23 -24.68 20.78 1.25
C GLN A 23 -23.91 19.67 0.54
N ARG A 24 -23.25 18.77 1.27
CA ARG A 24 -22.58 17.60 0.68
C ARG A 24 -23.57 16.65 0.00
N ILE A 25 -24.70 16.37 0.64
CA ILE A 25 -25.78 15.54 0.06
C ILE A 25 -26.32 16.19 -1.22
N ARG A 26 -26.63 17.49 -1.19
CA ARG A 26 -27.09 18.25 -2.37
C ARG A 26 -26.11 18.17 -3.54
N ARG A 27 -24.80 18.32 -3.28
CA ARG A 27 -23.76 18.18 -4.31
C ARG A 27 -23.73 16.76 -4.88
N TYR A 28 -23.77 15.74 -4.03
CA TYR A 28 -23.83 14.35 -4.47
C TYR A 28 -25.05 14.06 -5.34
N GLU A 29 -26.24 14.50 -4.93
CA GLU A 29 -27.46 14.32 -5.72
C GLU A 29 -27.41 15.07 -7.05
N GLN A 30 -26.82 16.27 -7.07
CA GLN A 30 -26.63 17.03 -8.29
C GLN A 30 -25.65 16.34 -9.24
N TYR A 31 -24.52 15.86 -8.74
CA TYR A 31 -23.54 15.13 -9.53
C TYR A 31 -24.13 13.84 -10.10
N LYS A 32 -24.73 13.00 -9.23
CA LYS A 32 -25.44 11.78 -9.64
C LYS A 32 -26.51 12.06 -10.70
N TRP A 33 -27.22 13.17 -10.59
CA TRP A 33 -28.21 13.57 -11.58
C TRP A 33 -27.58 13.96 -12.92
N GLN A 34 -26.47 14.72 -12.91
CA GLN A 34 -25.77 15.13 -14.13
C GLN A 34 -25.21 13.92 -14.88
N GLU A 35 -24.62 12.98 -14.14
CA GLU A 35 -23.96 11.81 -14.73
C GLU A 35 -24.99 10.81 -15.26
N THR A 36 -25.93 10.37 -14.42
CA THR A 36 -26.87 9.30 -14.82
C THR A 36 -28.14 9.81 -15.49
N ARG A 37 -28.35 11.15 -15.55
CA ARG A 37 -29.57 11.81 -16.09
C ARG A 37 -30.89 11.24 -15.54
N GLY A 38 -30.84 10.67 -14.34
CA GLY A 38 -31.99 10.04 -13.68
C GLY A 38 -32.26 8.59 -14.05
N VAL A 39 -31.45 8.00 -14.92
CA VAL A 39 -31.47 6.56 -15.15
C VAL A 39 -30.78 5.89 -13.97
N VAL A 40 -31.37 4.82 -13.42
CA VAL A 40 -30.65 3.96 -12.48
C VAL A 40 -30.01 2.87 -13.33
N GLU A 41 -28.68 2.90 -13.46
CA GLU A 41 -27.94 1.99 -14.34
C GLU A 41 -28.29 0.51 -14.08
N GLU A 42 -28.40 0.13 -12.80
CA GLU A 42 -28.82 -1.23 -12.41
C GLU A 42 -30.21 -1.59 -12.95
N ASN A 43 -31.16 -0.65 -12.97
CA ASN A 43 -32.51 -0.91 -13.47
C ASN A 43 -32.54 -1.00 -14.99
N LEU A 44 -31.77 -0.14 -15.68
CA LEU A 44 -31.63 -0.19 -17.14
C LEU A 44 -31.08 -1.56 -17.56
N VAL A 45 -29.98 -1.97 -16.94
CA VAL A 45 -29.30 -3.23 -17.23
C VAL A 45 -30.13 -4.44 -16.83
N ARG A 46 -30.96 -4.34 -15.78
CA ARG A 46 -31.89 -5.40 -15.36
C ARG A 46 -33.04 -5.64 -16.34
N ASN A 47 -33.48 -4.61 -17.05
CA ASN A 47 -34.57 -4.72 -18.04
C ASN A 47 -34.11 -5.35 -19.36
N LEU A 48 -32.81 -5.53 -19.57
CA LEU A 48 -32.26 -6.15 -20.76
C LEU A 48 -32.22 -7.68 -20.66
N PRO A 49 -32.28 -8.39 -21.81
CA PRO A 49 -32.00 -9.82 -21.88
C PRO A 49 -30.64 -10.18 -21.24
N LYS A 50 -30.53 -11.41 -20.72
CA LYS A 50 -29.33 -11.88 -20.00
C LYS A 50 -28.05 -11.77 -20.82
N ASP A 51 -28.14 -12.01 -22.14
CA ASP A 51 -26.99 -11.98 -23.04
C ASP A 51 -26.45 -10.55 -23.18
N LEU A 52 -27.31 -9.58 -23.50
CA LEU A 52 -26.94 -8.16 -23.58
C LEU A 52 -26.42 -7.63 -22.25
N ARG A 53 -27.02 -8.04 -21.13
CA ARG A 53 -26.55 -7.65 -19.80
C ARG A 53 -25.12 -8.13 -19.55
N ARG A 54 -24.80 -9.38 -19.93
CA ARG A 54 -23.47 -9.95 -19.77
C ARG A 54 -22.46 -9.20 -20.65
N ASP A 55 -22.82 -8.90 -21.89
CA ASP A 55 -21.93 -8.20 -22.82
C ASP A 55 -21.62 -6.77 -22.36
N ILE A 56 -22.63 -6.03 -21.88
CA ILE A 56 -22.44 -4.68 -21.32
C ILE A 56 -21.50 -4.74 -20.10
N LYS A 57 -21.76 -5.64 -19.15
CA LYS A 57 -20.92 -5.76 -17.95
C LYS A 57 -19.49 -6.17 -18.28
N ARG A 58 -19.30 -7.11 -19.21
CA ARG A 58 -17.98 -7.48 -19.73
C ARG A 58 -17.27 -6.27 -20.30
N HIS A 59 -17.94 -5.50 -21.15
CA HIS A 59 -17.33 -4.33 -21.78
C HIS A 59 -16.89 -3.26 -20.76
N LEU A 60 -17.69 -3.05 -19.70
CA LEU A 60 -17.41 -2.02 -18.69
C LEU A 60 -16.35 -2.45 -17.67
N CYS A 61 -16.35 -3.72 -17.25
CA CYS A 61 -15.60 -4.16 -16.08
C CYS A 61 -14.41 -5.09 -16.38
N LEU A 62 -14.42 -5.80 -17.51
CA LEU A 62 -13.43 -6.85 -17.78
C LEU A 62 -12.01 -6.29 -17.87
N ASP A 63 -11.84 -5.14 -18.53
CA ASP A 63 -10.53 -4.48 -18.65
C ASP A 63 -10.01 -3.99 -17.30
N LEU A 64 -10.89 -3.53 -16.41
CA LEU A 64 -10.52 -3.15 -15.05
C LEU A 64 -10.09 -4.35 -14.21
N LEU A 65 -10.84 -5.45 -14.29
CA LEU A 65 -10.53 -6.67 -13.55
C LEU A 65 -9.20 -7.26 -14.02
N LYS A 66 -8.96 -7.34 -15.33
CA LYS A 66 -7.72 -7.90 -15.90
C LYS A 66 -6.45 -7.11 -15.52
N ARG A 67 -6.57 -5.86 -15.09
CA ARG A 67 -5.42 -5.11 -14.53
C ARG A 67 -4.92 -5.67 -13.20
N VAL A 68 -5.76 -6.42 -12.47
CA VAL A 68 -5.33 -7.10 -11.26
C VAL A 68 -4.64 -8.41 -11.66
N PRO A 69 -3.35 -8.61 -11.30
CA PRO A 69 -2.58 -9.78 -11.74
C PRO A 69 -3.17 -11.14 -11.34
N MET A 70 -4.03 -11.15 -10.32
CA MET A 70 -4.74 -12.35 -9.89
C MET A 70 -5.89 -12.70 -10.84
N PHE A 71 -6.69 -11.70 -11.23
CA PHE A 71 -7.86 -11.89 -12.09
C PHE A 71 -7.46 -12.19 -13.53
N GLU A 72 -6.32 -11.67 -14.01
CA GLU A 72 -5.79 -11.98 -15.35
C GLU A 72 -5.61 -13.50 -15.58
N LYS A 73 -5.31 -14.26 -14.51
CA LYS A 73 -5.05 -15.70 -14.57
C LYS A 73 -6.27 -16.55 -14.23
N MET A 74 -7.43 -15.92 -13.97
CA MET A 74 -8.67 -16.62 -13.71
C MET A 74 -9.35 -17.06 -15.00
N ASP A 75 -10.09 -18.16 -14.92
CA ASP A 75 -10.96 -18.59 -16.00
C ASP A 75 -12.03 -17.53 -16.32
N GLU A 76 -12.35 -17.39 -17.60
CA GLU A 76 -13.36 -16.44 -18.10
C GLU A 76 -14.73 -16.61 -17.42
N GLN A 77 -15.09 -17.82 -16.98
CA GLN A 77 -16.33 -18.07 -16.24
C GLN A 77 -16.34 -17.42 -14.84
N LEU A 78 -15.20 -17.42 -14.15
CA LEU A 78 -15.06 -16.77 -12.84
C LEU A 78 -14.98 -15.26 -12.99
N LEU A 79 -14.31 -14.77 -14.05
CA LEU A 79 -14.31 -13.35 -14.40
C LEU A 79 -15.72 -12.83 -14.67
N ASP A 80 -16.55 -13.63 -15.36
CA ASP A 80 -17.95 -13.27 -15.57
C ASP A 80 -18.75 -13.21 -14.28
N ALA A 81 -18.53 -14.18 -13.39
CA ALA A 81 -19.17 -14.18 -12.08
C ALA A 81 -18.76 -12.95 -11.23
N LEU A 82 -17.53 -12.46 -11.38
CA LEU A 82 -17.07 -11.21 -10.76
C LEU A 82 -17.72 -9.99 -11.40
N CYS A 83 -17.71 -9.88 -12.73
CA CYS A 83 -18.40 -8.83 -13.48
C CYS A 83 -19.87 -8.71 -13.06
N ASP A 84 -20.52 -9.84 -12.77
CA ASP A 84 -21.91 -9.84 -12.35
C ASP A 84 -22.17 -9.26 -10.95
N ARG A 85 -21.18 -9.32 -10.06
CA ARG A 85 -21.27 -8.89 -8.65
C ARG A 85 -20.76 -7.47 -8.41
N LEU A 86 -20.04 -6.89 -9.37
CA LEU A 86 -19.60 -5.50 -9.31
C LEU A 86 -20.80 -4.54 -9.27
N LYS A 87 -20.73 -3.55 -8.38
CA LYS A 87 -21.75 -2.51 -8.22
C LYS A 87 -21.17 -1.14 -8.59
N PRO A 88 -21.84 -0.36 -9.45
CA PRO A 88 -21.38 1.00 -9.74
C PRO A 88 -21.54 1.89 -8.50
N VAL A 89 -20.48 2.62 -8.17
CA VAL A 89 -20.43 3.57 -7.05
C VAL A 89 -19.90 4.92 -7.51
N LEU A 90 -20.42 5.98 -6.90
CA LEU A 90 -20.08 7.37 -7.22
C LEU A 90 -19.60 8.06 -5.95
N TYR A 91 -18.48 8.76 -6.05
CA TYR A 91 -17.90 9.53 -4.95
C TYR A 91 -17.74 10.98 -5.37
N THR A 92 -18.13 11.91 -4.49
CA THR A 92 -17.92 13.35 -4.73
C THR A 92 -16.51 13.77 -4.38
N GLU A 93 -16.09 14.93 -4.89
CA GLU A 93 -14.87 15.61 -4.46
C GLU A 93 -14.75 15.66 -2.92
N LYS A 94 -13.54 15.41 -2.41
CA LYS A 94 -13.17 15.42 -0.97
C LYS A 94 -13.95 14.42 -0.11
N SER A 95 -14.62 13.43 -0.71
CA SER A 95 -15.20 12.33 0.03
C SER A 95 -14.10 11.38 0.50
N CYS A 96 -14.16 11.00 1.76
CA CYS A 96 -13.29 9.97 2.31
C CYS A 96 -13.98 8.63 2.12
N ILE A 97 -13.29 7.71 1.44
CA ILE A 97 -13.81 6.40 1.09
C ILE A 97 -13.49 5.44 2.23
N VAL A 98 -12.21 5.34 2.59
CA VAL A 98 -11.71 4.50 3.68
C VAL A 98 -10.69 5.29 4.48
N ARG A 99 -10.65 5.13 5.80
CA ARG A 99 -9.57 5.68 6.65
C ARG A 99 -8.60 4.59 7.05
N GLU A 100 -7.35 4.99 7.28
CA GLU A 100 -6.36 4.11 7.88
C GLU A 100 -6.88 3.63 9.25
N GLY A 101 -6.93 2.31 9.44
CA GLY A 101 -7.50 1.70 10.66
C GLY A 101 -8.95 1.21 10.54
N ASP A 102 -9.69 1.61 9.50
CA ASP A 102 -11.05 1.13 9.27
C ASP A 102 -11.04 -0.28 8.64
N PRO A 103 -12.04 -1.13 8.90
CA PRO A 103 -12.19 -2.41 8.21
C PRO A 103 -12.47 -2.16 6.72
N VAL A 104 -11.78 -2.91 5.85
CA VAL A 104 -12.01 -2.87 4.41
C VAL A 104 -13.07 -3.92 4.06
N ASP A 105 -14.24 -3.47 3.65
CA ASP A 105 -15.40 -4.30 3.27
C ASP A 105 -15.63 -4.35 1.75
N GLU A 106 -15.06 -3.41 1.00
CA GLU A 106 -15.16 -3.36 -0.45
C GLU A 106 -13.81 -3.07 -1.14
N MET A 107 -13.63 -3.67 -2.32
CA MET A 107 -12.53 -3.38 -3.24
C MET A 107 -13.07 -2.49 -4.36
N LEU A 108 -12.36 -1.40 -4.67
CA LEU A 108 -12.80 -0.40 -5.65
C LEU A 108 -11.94 -0.45 -6.91
N PHE A 109 -12.59 -0.40 -8.06
CA PHE A 109 -11.98 -0.29 -9.38
C PHE A 109 -12.33 1.06 -9.99
N ILE A 110 -11.34 1.92 -10.21
CA ILE A 110 -11.57 3.29 -10.66
C ILE A 110 -11.84 3.26 -12.16
N MET A 111 -13.03 3.68 -12.58
CA MET A 111 -13.34 3.89 -14.00
C MET A 111 -12.92 5.28 -14.45
N ARG A 112 -13.32 6.29 -13.70
CA ARG A 112 -13.06 7.71 -13.98
C ARG A 112 -12.81 8.47 -12.69
N GLY A 113 -12.01 9.51 -12.77
CA GLY A 113 -11.64 10.34 -11.63
C GLY A 113 -10.30 9.96 -11.01
N ASN A 114 -9.95 10.66 -9.93
CA ASN A 114 -8.67 10.50 -9.23
C ASN A 114 -8.90 10.38 -7.72
N LEU A 115 -8.23 9.42 -7.11
CA LEU A 115 -8.17 9.24 -5.65
C LEU A 115 -6.77 9.56 -5.14
N ALA A 116 -6.66 10.13 -3.95
CA ALA A 116 -5.43 10.20 -3.20
C ALA A 116 -5.43 9.09 -2.16
N THR A 117 -4.34 8.32 -2.09
CA THR A 117 -4.06 7.39 -1.00
C THR A 117 -2.96 7.93 -0.13
N MET A 118 -3.16 7.91 1.19
CA MET A 118 -2.27 8.53 2.15
C MET A 118 -2.02 7.53 3.28
N THR A 119 -0.76 7.24 3.61
CA THR A 119 -0.42 6.36 4.74
C THR A 119 0.46 7.07 5.74
N THR A 120 0.08 6.96 7.01
CA THR A 120 0.85 7.46 8.16
C THR A 120 1.57 6.33 8.90
N ASN A 121 1.40 5.08 8.45
CA ASN A 121 1.99 3.87 9.02
C ASN A 121 1.77 3.80 10.55
N GLY A 122 0.52 3.97 10.96
CA GLY A 122 0.10 3.99 12.36
C GLY A 122 0.56 5.24 13.11
N GLY A 123 0.62 6.41 12.46
CA GLY A 123 1.00 7.67 13.09
C GLY A 123 2.50 7.84 13.38
N ARG A 124 3.38 7.14 12.66
CA ARG A 124 4.83 7.33 12.80
C ARG A 124 5.23 8.74 12.33
N THR A 125 5.78 9.52 13.25
CA THR A 125 6.29 10.88 12.96
C THR A 125 7.34 10.86 11.86
N GLY A 126 7.09 11.60 10.77
CA GLY A 126 8.00 11.71 9.62
C GLY A 126 7.79 10.69 8.50
N PHE A 127 6.76 9.84 8.58
CA PHE A 127 6.37 8.93 7.49
C PHE A 127 5.00 9.34 6.93
N PHE A 128 5.01 9.97 5.75
CA PHE A 128 3.82 10.35 5.02
C PHE A 128 4.05 10.03 3.55
N ASN A 129 3.41 8.98 3.06
CA ASN A 129 3.40 8.66 1.64
C ASN A 129 2.02 8.99 1.09
N SER A 130 1.99 9.82 0.05
CA SER A 130 0.81 10.12 -0.74
C SER A 130 1.02 9.55 -2.13
N VAL A 131 0.05 8.81 -2.64
CA VAL A 131 0.05 8.27 -4.01
C VAL A 131 -1.31 8.54 -4.63
N ASP A 132 -1.29 9.12 -5.82
CA ASP A 132 -2.50 9.38 -6.61
C ASP A 132 -2.84 8.14 -7.43
N LEU A 133 -4.09 7.66 -7.30
CA LEU A 133 -4.67 6.60 -8.12
C LEU A 133 -5.52 7.24 -9.23
N LYS A 134 -5.34 6.76 -10.45
CA LYS A 134 -6.00 7.26 -11.66
C LYS A 134 -6.97 6.22 -12.22
N ALA A 135 -7.61 6.56 -13.33
CA ALA A 135 -8.47 5.65 -14.08
C ALA A 135 -7.78 4.31 -14.41
N GLY A 136 -8.45 3.24 -14.01
CA GLY A 136 -8.03 1.85 -14.11
C GLY A 136 -7.05 1.39 -13.03
N ASP A 137 -6.74 2.21 -12.03
CA ASP A 137 -6.15 1.73 -10.78
C ASP A 137 -7.25 1.16 -9.86
N PHE A 138 -6.84 0.47 -8.81
CA PHE A 138 -7.75 -0.14 -7.83
C PHE A 138 -7.30 0.12 -6.39
N CYS A 139 -8.23 -0.06 -5.45
CA CYS A 139 -8.04 0.12 -4.02
C CYS A 139 -8.68 -1.05 -3.25
N GLY A 140 -8.19 -1.35 -2.04
CA GLY A 140 -8.66 -2.47 -1.22
C GLY A 140 -7.92 -3.78 -1.50
N GLU A 141 -6.65 -3.68 -1.91
CA GLU A 141 -5.78 -4.83 -2.20
C GLU A 141 -5.59 -5.78 -1.01
N GLU A 142 -5.80 -5.28 0.21
CA GLU A 142 -5.80 -6.06 1.44
C GLU A 142 -6.85 -7.18 1.42
N LEU A 143 -8.02 -6.95 0.80
CA LEU A 143 -9.10 -7.93 0.69
C LEU A 143 -8.71 -9.14 -0.14
N LEU A 144 -7.81 -8.99 -1.11
CA LEU A 144 -7.40 -10.09 -1.97
C LEU A 144 -6.63 -11.12 -1.16
N THR A 145 -5.68 -10.69 -0.33
CA THR A 145 -4.92 -11.58 0.55
C THR A 145 -5.85 -12.28 1.55
N TRP A 146 -6.81 -11.56 2.13
CA TRP A 146 -7.79 -12.12 3.05
C TRP A 146 -8.72 -13.15 2.39
N ALA A 147 -9.27 -12.85 1.22
CA ALA A 147 -10.24 -13.71 0.54
C ALA A 147 -9.65 -15.06 0.11
N LEU A 148 -8.33 -15.10 -0.11
CA LEU A 148 -7.62 -16.30 -0.55
C LEU A 148 -7.14 -17.18 0.61
N ASP A 149 -7.01 -16.63 1.80
CA ASP A 149 -6.51 -17.38 2.95
C ASP A 149 -7.57 -18.41 3.42
N PRO A 150 -7.28 -19.73 3.38
CA PRO A 150 -8.12 -20.79 3.95
C PRO A 150 -8.65 -20.50 5.35
N HIS A 151 -7.80 -19.89 6.16
CA HIS A 151 -8.01 -19.69 7.59
C HIS A 151 -8.37 -18.24 7.90
N SER A 152 -8.71 -17.46 6.88
CA SER A 152 -9.20 -16.10 7.07
C SER A 152 -10.38 -16.10 8.03
N SER A 153 -10.18 -15.43 9.16
CA SER A 153 -11.25 -15.16 10.11
C SER A 153 -12.40 -14.43 9.43
N THR A 154 -13.60 -14.50 10.00
CA THR A 154 -14.74 -13.67 9.59
C THR A 154 -14.47 -12.16 9.75
N ASN A 155 -13.42 -11.79 10.50
CA ASN A 155 -13.01 -10.39 10.62
C ASN A 155 -12.38 -9.90 9.32
N LEU A 156 -12.83 -8.72 8.90
CA LEU A 156 -12.31 -8.01 7.73
C LEU A 156 -10.89 -7.49 8.00
N PRO A 157 -10.04 -7.40 6.97
CA PRO A 157 -8.73 -6.79 7.10
C PRO A 157 -8.85 -5.29 7.39
N ILE A 158 -7.89 -4.76 8.13
CA ILE A 158 -7.81 -3.33 8.47
C ILE A 158 -7.08 -2.59 7.34
N SER A 159 -7.61 -1.44 6.94
CA SER A 159 -7.01 -0.60 5.91
C SER A 159 -5.69 -0.01 6.36
N THR A 160 -4.67 -0.11 5.51
CA THR A 160 -3.33 0.44 5.78
C THR A 160 -3.18 1.91 5.36
N ARG A 161 -4.17 2.46 4.65
CA ARG A 161 -4.13 3.80 4.05
C ARG A 161 -5.48 4.49 4.14
N THR A 162 -5.44 5.80 4.23
CA THR A 162 -6.61 6.66 4.05
C THR A 162 -6.77 6.97 2.57
N VAL A 163 -7.98 6.81 2.03
CA VAL A 163 -8.31 7.02 0.63
C VAL A 163 -9.37 8.10 0.52
N VAL A 164 -9.06 9.13 -0.28
CA VAL A 164 -9.90 10.32 -0.44
C VAL A 164 -10.07 10.63 -1.92
N ALA A 165 -11.29 10.93 -2.34
CA ALA A 165 -11.57 11.42 -3.68
C ALA A 165 -11.04 12.84 -3.87
N ILE A 166 -10.10 13.04 -4.80
CA ILE A 166 -9.57 14.38 -5.12
C ILE A 166 -10.58 15.11 -6.01
N ILE A 167 -11.14 14.39 -6.98
CA ILE A 167 -12.20 14.85 -7.89
C ILE A 167 -13.37 13.89 -7.82
N GLU A 168 -14.46 14.20 -8.52
CA GLU A 168 -15.58 13.27 -8.67
C GLU A 168 -15.09 11.96 -9.31
N VAL A 169 -15.46 10.84 -8.71
CA VAL A 169 -14.96 9.50 -9.07
C VAL A 169 -16.13 8.57 -9.35
N GLU A 170 -16.00 7.87 -10.47
CA GLU A 170 -16.83 6.74 -10.86
C GLU A 170 -16.00 5.48 -10.70
N ALA A 171 -16.52 4.54 -9.93
CA ALA A 171 -15.82 3.29 -9.67
C ALA A 171 -16.82 2.13 -9.62
N PHE A 172 -16.29 0.91 -9.72
CA PHE A 172 -17.04 -0.29 -9.38
C PHE A 172 -16.56 -0.83 -8.04
N ALA A 173 -17.50 -1.18 -7.17
CA ALA A 173 -17.24 -1.81 -5.88
C ALA A 173 -17.49 -3.32 -5.95
N LEU A 174 -16.53 -4.10 -5.45
CA LEU A 174 -16.66 -5.53 -5.21
C LEU A 174 -16.65 -5.78 -3.71
N MET A 175 -17.75 -6.31 -3.18
CA MET A 175 -17.88 -6.60 -1.75
C MET A 175 -16.96 -7.74 -1.32
N ALA A 176 -16.49 -7.70 -0.07
CA ALA A 176 -15.60 -8.69 0.51
C ALA A 176 -16.21 -10.11 0.46
N ASP A 177 -17.49 -10.25 0.77
CA ASP A 177 -18.20 -11.54 0.74
C ASP A 177 -18.27 -12.13 -0.67
N ASP A 178 -18.50 -11.25 -1.66
CA ASP A 178 -18.55 -11.62 -3.07
C ASP A 178 -17.18 -12.07 -3.58
N LEU A 179 -16.14 -11.35 -3.20
CA LEU A 179 -14.75 -11.71 -3.50
C LEU A 179 -14.37 -13.03 -2.83
N LYS A 180 -14.72 -13.24 -1.55
CA LYS A 180 -14.43 -14.48 -0.81
C LYS A 180 -15.14 -15.68 -1.44
N PHE A 181 -16.37 -15.50 -1.91
CA PHE A 181 -17.07 -16.54 -2.64
C PHE A 181 -16.30 -16.95 -3.90
N VAL A 182 -15.89 -16.00 -4.74
CA VAL A 182 -15.16 -16.31 -5.98
C VAL A 182 -13.78 -16.88 -5.69
N ALA A 183 -13.06 -16.32 -4.71
CA ALA A 183 -11.76 -16.79 -4.27
C ALA A 183 -11.82 -18.25 -3.79
N SER A 184 -12.89 -18.64 -3.08
CA SER A 184 -13.09 -20.02 -2.64
C SER A 184 -13.24 -21.01 -3.80
N GLN A 185 -13.92 -20.61 -4.89
CA GLN A 185 -14.07 -21.42 -6.10
C GLN A 185 -12.74 -21.51 -6.86
N PHE A 186 -12.05 -20.38 -7.00
CA PHE A 186 -10.77 -20.32 -7.69
C PHE A 186 -9.69 -21.17 -7.01
N ARG A 187 -9.65 -21.18 -5.67
CA ARG A 187 -8.71 -21.99 -4.90
C ARG A 187 -8.91 -23.49 -5.09
N ARG A 188 -10.17 -23.93 -5.17
CA ARG A 188 -10.50 -25.34 -5.44
C ARG A 188 -9.96 -25.80 -6.80
N LEU A 189 -9.91 -24.89 -7.77
CA LEU A 189 -9.52 -25.20 -9.15
C LEU A 189 -8.01 -25.08 -9.40
N HIS A 190 -7.29 -24.13 -8.76
CA HIS A 190 -5.89 -23.81 -9.11
C HIS A 190 -4.86 -23.93 -7.96
N SER A 191 -5.10 -24.82 -7.00
CA SER A 191 -4.34 -24.96 -5.73
C SER A 191 -2.80 -24.84 -5.84
N LYS A 192 -2.14 -25.35 -6.88
CA LYS A 192 -0.67 -25.28 -7.03
C LYS A 192 -0.15 -24.05 -7.78
N GLN A 193 -0.81 -23.64 -8.86
CA GLN A 193 -0.37 -22.49 -9.69
C GLN A 193 -0.56 -21.16 -8.96
N LEU A 194 -1.58 -21.11 -8.10
CA LEU A 194 -1.86 -19.96 -7.24
C LEU A 194 -0.76 -19.67 -6.24
N GLN A 195 -0.19 -20.71 -5.61
CA GLN A 195 0.87 -20.54 -4.63
C GLN A 195 2.08 -19.77 -5.21
N HIS A 196 2.42 -20.02 -6.48
CA HIS A 196 3.53 -19.34 -7.14
C HIS A 196 3.20 -17.92 -7.59
N THR A 197 2.00 -17.69 -8.14
CA THR A 197 1.59 -16.37 -8.61
C THR A 197 1.28 -15.42 -7.47
N PHE A 198 0.79 -15.91 -6.33
CA PHE A 198 0.67 -15.12 -5.10
C PHE A 198 2.03 -14.78 -4.49
N ARG A 199 2.94 -15.76 -4.38
CA ARG A 199 4.33 -15.56 -3.92
C ARG A 199 5.07 -14.47 -4.70
N GLN A 200 4.76 -14.28 -5.99
CA GLN A 200 5.40 -13.27 -6.85
C GLN A 200 4.60 -11.97 -7.04
N GLY A 201 3.27 -12.03 -7.13
CA GLY A 201 2.44 -10.93 -7.65
C GLY A 201 1.86 -10.00 -6.60
N PHE A 202 1.31 -10.54 -5.50
CA PHE A 202 0.58 -9.76 -4.48
C PHE A 202 1.43 -9.39 -3.27
N TYR A 203 2.32 -10.28 -2.87
CA TYR A 203 3.38 -9.96 -1.91
C TYR A 203 4.30 -8.84 -2.42
N SER A 204 4.29 -8.55 -3.72
CA SER A 204 5.08 -7.54 -4.39
C SER A 204 5.08 -6.18 -3.69
N LEU A 205 3.96 -5.53 -3.35
CA LEU A 205 4.07 -4.16 -2.84
C LEU A 205 4.67 -4.10 -1.42
N GLN A 206 4.11 -4.85 -0.46
CA GLN A 206 4.62 -4.88 0.91
C GLN A 206 6.01 -5.54 1.01
N TRP A 207 6.30 -6.61 0.26
CA TRP A 207 7.63 -7.23 0.21
C TRP A 207 8.63 -6.45 -0.64
N ARG A 208 8.22 -5.65 -1.64
CA ARG A 208 9.13 -4.71 -2.32
C ARG A 208 9.48 -3.57 -1.39
N THR A 209 8.53 -3.03 -0.64
CA THR A 209 8.83 -2.00 0.38
C THR A 209 9.72 -2.59 1.47
N TRP A 210 9.37 -3.75 2.03
CA TRP A 210 10.19 -4.44 3.03
C TRP A 210 11.57 -4.82 2.48
N GLY A 211 11.63 -5.39 1.28
CA GLY A 211 12.85 -5.81 0.59
C GLY A 211 13.74 -4.62 0.24
N ALA A 212 13.18 -3.50 -0.23
CA ALA A 212 13.91 -2.26 -0.46
C ALA A 212 14.48 -1.70 0.85
N CYS A 213 13.67 -1.65 1.93
CA CYS A 213 14.15 -1.24 3.24
C CYS A 213 15.25 -2.18 3.77
N PHE A 214 15.10 -3.49 3.60
CA PHE A 214 16.08 -4.49 4.00
C PHE A 214 17.40 -4.31 3.25
N LEU A 215 17.35 -4.16 1.92
CA LEU A 215 18.51 -3.89 1.08
C LEU A 215 19.19 -2.57 1.48
N GLN A 216 18.42 -1.50 1.71
CA GLN A 216 18.96 -0.22 2.18
C GLN A 216 19.67 -0.36 3.53
N VAL A 217 19.10 -1.10 4.48
CA VAL A 217 19.72 -1.35 5.79
C VAL A 217 20.98 -2.22 5.65
N ALA A 218 20.93 -3.27 4.83
CA ALA A 218 22.07 -4.13 4.54
C ALA A 218 23.22 -3.34 3.88
N TRP A 219 22.90 -2.49 2.90
CA TRP A 219 23.86 -1.59 2.25
C TRP A 219 24.48 -0.60 3.24
N ARG A 220 23.67 0.08 4.05
CA ARG A 220 24.19 0.98 5.10
C ARG A 220 25.12 0.26 6.07
N ARG A 221 24.81 -0.99 6.47
CA ARG A 221 25.69 -1.83 7.28
C ARG A 221 26.98 -2.19 6.55
N TYR A 222 26.90 -2.54 5.27
CA TYR A 222 28.07 -2.85 4.45
C TYR A 222 28.99 -1.63 4.29
N CYS A 223 28.45 -0.47 3.89
CA CYS A 223 29.19 0.79 3.79
C CYS A 223 29.88 1.14 5.11
N LYS A 224 29.19 0.97 6.24
CA LYS A 224 29.77 1.20 7.57
C LYS A 224 30.94 0.25 7.84
N ARG A 225 30.77 -1.06 7.61
CA ARG A 225 31.85 -2.04 7.79
C ARG A 225 33.06 -1.74 6.89
N LYS A 226 32.82 -1.30 5.64
CA LYS A 226 33.88 -0.90 4.72
C LYS A 226 34.65 0.31 5.24
N HIS A 227 33.93 1.33 5.73
CA HIS A 227 34.56 2.53 6.28
C HIS A 227 35.35 2.24 7.57
N ASP A 228 34.82 1.39 8.45
CA ASP A 228 35.51 0.94 9.67
C ASP A 228 36.78 0.13 9.32
N LYS A 229 36.73 -0.70 8.26
CA LYS A 229 37.90 -1.46 7.80
C LYS A 229 38.99 -0.54 7.23
N SER A 230 38.62 0.44 6.40
CA SER A 230 39.58 1.43 5.87
C SER A 230 40.21 2.29 6.96
N LEU A 231 39.46 2.63 8.02
CA LEU A 231 40.01 3.32 9.18
C LEU A 231 41.03 2.45 9.94
N ARG A 232 40.73 1.16 10.14
CA ARG A 232 41.69 0.23 10.77
C ARG A 232 42.96 0.05 9.96
N GLU A 233 42.84 -0.13 8.64
CA GLU A 233 44.00 -0.24 7.76
C GLU A 233 44.86 1.03 7.75
N ALA A 234 44.24 2.21 7.88
CA ALA A 234 44.97 3.48 8.02
C ALA A 234 45.64 3.63 9.40
N GLU A 235 44.98 3.18 10.48
CA GLU A 235 45.57 3.13 11.82
C GLU A 235 46.77 2.17 11.87
N ASP A 236 46.64 0.97 11.30
CA ASP A 236 47.70 -0.04 11.24
C ASP A 236 48.91 0.46 10.43
N ARG A 237 48.68 1.07 9.25
CA ARG A 237 49.76 1.71 8.46
C ARG A 237 50.49 2.81 9.22
N LEU A 238 49.77 3.58 10.04
CA LEU A 238 50.37 4.64 10.84
C LEU A 238 51.17 4.05 12.02
N GLN A 239 50.72 2.94 12.61
CA GLN A 239 51.47 2.21 13.63
C GLN A 239 52.73 1.55 13.06
N ASP A 240 52.66 0.96 11.87
CA ASP A 240 53.82 0.37 11.18
C ASP A 240 54.84 1.45 10.80
N ALA A 241 54.39 2.61 10.31
CA ALA A 241 55.26 3.75 10.05
C ALA A 241 55.98 4.23 11.32
N LEU A 242 55.28 4.28 12.45
CA LEU A 242 55.87 4.64 13.73
C LEU A 242 56.88 3.61 14.26
N ALA A 243 56.63 2.32 14.05
CA ALA A 243 57.56 1.26 14.42
C ALA A 243 58.84 1.31 13.56
N ASN A 244 58.72 1.71 12.29
CA ASN A 244 59.85 1.83 11.37
C ASN A 244 60.68 3.11 11.58
N GLU A 245 60.04 4.24 11.91
CA GLU A 245 60.74 5.51 12.23
C GLU A 245 61.50 5.48 13.56
N ALA A 246 61.21 4.55 14.46
CA ALA A 246 61.98 4.35 15.68
C ALA A 246 63.46 3.96 15.43
N ASN A 247 63.78 3.53 14.20
CA ASN A 247 65.13 3.13 13.79
C ASN A 247 65.93 4.23 13.07
N SER A 248 65.38 5.43 12.85
CA SER A 248 66.08 6.54 12.18
C SER A 248 65.84 7.91 12.85
N SER A 249 66.89 8.54 13.38
CA SER A 249 66.85 9.88 14.02
C SER A 249 67.36 10.98 13.07
N PRO A 250 67.01 12.30 13.21
CA PRO A 250 66.58 12.97 14.43
C PRO A 250 65.48 14.05 14.23
N SER A 251 64.20 13.70 14.43
CA SER A 251 63.23 14.67 14.98
C SER A 251 62.14 13.95 15.79
N LEU A 252 62.56 12.88 16.48
CA LEU A 252 61.75 11.93 17.26
C LEU A 252 60.59 12.59 18.01
N GLY A 253 60.81 13.72 18.68
CA GLY A 253 59.77 14.40 19.45
C GLY A 253 58.61 14.95 18.61
N ALA A 254 58.89 15.59 17.47
CA ALA A 254 57.86 16.22 16.64
C ALA A 254 57.05 15.18 15.86
N THR A 255 57.70 14.14 15.35
CA THR A 255 57.03 13.04 14.62
C THR A 255 56.21 12.16 15.56
N ILE A 256 56.73 11.84 16.76
CA ILE A 256 55.95 11.14 17.80
C ILE A 256 54.76 11.99 18.28
N TYR A 257 54.92 13.31 18.38
CA TYR A 257 53.82 14.19 18.78
C TYR A 257 52.76 14.32 17.69
N ALA A 258 53.16 14.52 16.44
CA ALA A 258 52.26 14.59 15.28
C ALA A 258 51.49 13.28 15.07
N SER A 259 52.14 12.15 15.27
CA SER A 259 51.52 10.83 15.15
C SER A 259 50.59 10.49 16.32
N ARG A 260 50.95 10.84 17.57
CA ARG A 260 50.03 10.75 18.72
C ARG A 260 48.85 11.70 18.56
N PHE A 261 49.07 12.89 18.00
CA PHE A 261 48.00 13.83 17.67
C PHE A 261 47.07 13.27 16.60
N ALA A 262 47.60 12.70 15.52
CA ALA A 262 46.82 12.04 14.48
C ALA A 262 46.04 10.83 15.02
N ALA A 263 46.67 9.98 15.84
CA ALA A 263 46.03 8.84 16.49
C ALA A 263 44.92 9.27 17.47
N ASN A 264 45.12 10.35 18.24
CA ASN A 264 44.10 10.90 19.12
C ASN A 264 42.97 11.57 18.34
N ALA A 265 43.26 12.26 17.22
CA ALA A 265 42.26 12.82 16.33
C ALA A 265 41.40 11.73 15.68
N LEU A 266 42.01 10.62 15.24
CA LEU A 266 41.30 9.44 14.73
C LEU A 266 40.44 8.77 15.82
N ARG A 267 40.93 8.66 17.06
CA ARG A 267 40.12 8.20 18.21
C ARG A 267 38.94 9.12 18.51
N ALA A 268 39.14 10.43 18.49
CA ALA A 268 38.07 11.41 18.70
C ALA A 268 37.03 11.33 17.58
N LEU A 269 37.45 11.16 16.33
CA LEU A 269 36.56 10.90 15.19
C LEU A 269 35.80 9.58 15.37
N ARG A 270 36.42 8.54 15.91
CA ARG A 270 35.78 7.25 16.24
C ARG A 270 34.77 7.37 17.37
N GLN A 271 35.06 8.14 18.42
CA GLN A 271 34.12 8.40 19.52
C GLN A 271 32.94 9.26 19.05
N ASN A 272 33.19 10.29 18.25
CA ASN A 272 32.14 11.12 17.65
C ASN A 272 31.31 10.35 16.61
N SER A 273 31.94 9.47 15.83
CA SER A 273 31.29 8.51 14.94
C SER A 273 30.44 7.51 15.73
N ALA A 274 30.96 6.95 16.81
CA ALA A 274 30.22 6.03 17.69
C ALA A 274 29.06 6.72 18.42
N HIS A 275 29.22 7.99 18.80
CA HIS A 275 28.18 8.81 19.40
C HIS A 275 27.09 9.20 18.39
N LYS A 276 27.48 9.65 17.19
CA LYS A 276 26.57 9.82 16.05
C LYS A 276 25.89 8.50 15.64
N THR A 277 26.58 7.37 15.77
CA THR A 277 26.02 6.03 15.54
C THR A 277 24.98 5.68 16.60
N ARG A 278 25.23 5.95 17.88
CA ARG A 278 24.25 5.68 18.96
C ARG A 278 23.01 6.57 18.84
N VAL A 279 23.19 7.83 18.45
CA VAL A 279 22.08 8.76 18.17
C VAL A 279 21.32 8.34 16.90
N SER A 280 22.03 7.94 15.84
CA SER A 280 21.43 7.43 14.60
C SER A 280 20.78 6.04 14.76
N GLN A 281 21.25 5.21 15.71
CA GLN A 281 20.62 3.95 16.09
C GLN A 281 19.29 4.15 16.81
N ARG A 282 19.14 5.23 17.60
CA ARG A 282 17.85 5.63 18.17
C ARG A 282 16.88 6.21 17.12
N LEU A 283 17.42 6.71 16.01
CA LEU A 283 16.67 7.33 14.90
C LEU A 283 16.54 6.44 13.66
N LEU A 284 16.93 5.16 13.73
CA LEU A 284 16.63 4.21 12.66
C LEU A 284 15.11 4.05 12.58
N PRO A 285 14.49 4.15 11.39
CA PRO A 285 13.11 3.70 11.24
C PRO A 285 13.09 2.23 11.64
N LEU A 286 12.33 1.90 12.69
CA LEU A 286 11.95 0.53 13.01
C LEU A 286 11.58 -0.15 11.69
N LEU A 287 12.36 -1.15 11.28
CA LEU A 287 12.09 -1.93 10.07
C LEU A 287 10.59 -2.25 10.01
N PRO A 288 9.94 -2.12 8.85
CA PRO A 288 8.60 -2.67 8.69
C PRO A 288 8.65 -4.13 9.18
N GLN A 289 7.69 -4.53 10.01
CA GLN A 289 7.64 -5.91 10.48
C GLN A 289 7.66 -6.83 9.25
N LYS A 290 8.45 -7.92 9.32
CA LYS A 290 8.46 -8.92 8.24
C LYS A 290 7.02 -9.36 8.04
N PRO A 291 6.43 -9.19 6.85
CA PRO A 291 5.07 -9.63 6.60
C PRO A 291 4.95 -11.11 6.93
N ALA A 292 3.86 -11.52 7.59
CA ALA A 292 3.64 -12.91 7.96
C ALA A 292 3.64 -13.78 6.68
N GLU A 293 4.45 -14.84 6.70
CA GLU A 293 4.41 -15.84 5.63
C GLU A 293 3.10 -16.63 5.80
N PRO A 294 2.27 -16.74 4.75
CA PRO A 294 1.06 -17.53 4.83
C PRO A 294 1.46 -19.00 5.00
N ASN A 295 1.01 -19.61 6.10
CA ASN A 295 1.22 -21.03 6.36
C ASN A 295 0.24 -21.85 5.53
N PHE A 296 0.63 -22.23 4.30
CA PHE A 296 -0.16 -23.12 3.44
C PHE A 296 0.15 -24.61 3.66
N ALA A 297 0.86 -24.97 4.74
CA ALA A 297 1.34 -26.33 4.99
C ALA A 297 0.28 -27.30 5.58
N ALA A 298 -0.97 -26.88 5.74
CA ALA A 298 -1.98 -27.62 6.52
C ALA A 298 -2.99 -28.45 5.70
N GLU A 299 -2.79 -28.67 4.40
CA GLU A 299 -3.64 -29.58 3.60
C GLU A 299 -2.83 -30.78 3.08
N ASN A 300 -2.48 -31.65 4.02
CA ASN A 300 -2.20 -33.07 3.77
C ASN A 300 -2.88 -33.88 4.87
N ARG A 301 -4.22 -33.90 4.86
CA ARG A 301 -5.05 -34.92 5.51
C ARG A 301 -6.43 -34.94 4.89
#